data_AF-A0A529QLI6-F1
#
_entry.id   AF-A0A529QLI6-F1
#
_cell.length_a   1.000
_cell.length_b   1.000
_cell.length_c   1.000
_cell.angle_alpha   90.00
_cell.angle_beta   90.00
_cell.angle_gamma   90.00
#
_symmetry.space_group_name_H-M   'P 1'
#
loop_
_entity.id
_entity.type
_entity.pdbx_description
1 polymer ?
#
loop_
_entity_poly.entity_id
_entity_poly.type
_entity_poly.pdbx_seq_one_letter_code
_entity_poly.pdbx_strand_id
1 'polypeptide(L)'
;MNHSYRWVIVAAGALMTCVALGAMFSLAIFLEPMSLDTNWSRTGISSAMTLNFLVMGLGGFAWGTIYDRVGARPVVLAGAVLLGLSLVVASRANSLIVFQ
;
A
#
# COMPACT_ATOMS: atom_id res chain seq x y z
N MET A 1 13.52 28.22 6.73
CA MET A 1 12.42 27.24 6.86
C MET A 1 11.72 27.49 8.19
N ASN A 2 10.46 27.95 8.18
CA ASN A 2 9.72 28.27 9.41
C ASN A 2 9.41 26.99 10.20
N HIS A 3 9.54 27.03 11.54
CA HIS A 3 9.36 25.88 12.44
C HIS A 3 8.05 25.11 12.19
N SER A 4 6.97 25.81 11.84
CA SER A 4 5.66 25.23 11.52
C SER A 4 5.68 24.32 10.28
N TYR A 5 6.48 24.64 9.24
CA TYR A 5 6.56 23.84 8.01
C TYR A 5 7.19 22.45 8.24
N ARG A 6 8.09 22.35 9.23
CA ARG A 6 8.74 21.07 9.59
C ARG A 6 7.72 20.09 10.17
N TRP A 7 6.83 20.58 11.05
CA TRP A 7 5.78 19.76 11.65
C TRP A 7 4.72 19.32 10.65
N VAL A 8 4.42 20.13 9.63
CA VAL A 8 3.52 19.73 8.53
C VAL A 8 4.08 18.51 7.78
N ILE A 9 5.38 18.50 7.48
CA ILE A 9 6.02 17.35 6.79
C ILE A 9 5.96 16.09 7.66
N VAL A 10 6.21 16.23 8.97
CA VAL A 10 6.12 15.09 9.91
C VAL A 10 4.68 14.56 9.98
N ALA A 11 3.68 15.45 10.12
CA ALA A 11 2.28 15.05 10.17
C ALA A 11 1.84 14.38 8.86
N ALA A 12 2.26 14.90 7.71
CA ALA A 12 1.98 14.30 6.41
C ALA A 12 2.62 12.91 6.26
N GLY A 13 3.90 12.77 6.64
CA GLY A 13 4.60 11.47 6.60
C GLY A 13 3.98 10.44 7.55
N ALA A 14 3.59 10.87 8.74
CA ALA A 14 2.88 10.02 9.71
C ALA A 14 1.52 9.56 9.17
N LEU A 15 0.74 10.48 8.59
CA LEU A 15 -0.57 10.17 8.00
C LEU A 15 -0.43 9.20 6.82
N MET A 16 0.53 9.43 5.92
CA MET A 16 0.78 8.53 4.80
C MET A 16 1.17 7.12 5.27
N THR A 17 2.07 7.04 6.26
CA THR A 17 2.50 5.75 6.82
C THR A 17 1.33 5.04 7.49
N CYS A 18 0.49 5.79 8.22
CA CYS A 18 -0.73 5.28 8.83
C CYS A 18 -1.68 4.70 7.79
N VAL A 19 -1.90 5.40 6.67
CA VAL A 19 -2.77 4.91 5.58
C VAL A 19 -2.17 3.66 4.91
N ALA A 20 -0.87 3.65 4.61
CA ALA A 20 -0.21 2.52 3.98
C ALA A 20 -0.26 1.26 4.85
N LEU A 21 0.13 1.37 6.12
CA LEU A 21 0.08 0.25 7.07
C LEU A 21 -1.36 -0.15 7.38
N GLY A 22 -2.27 0.82 7.54
CA GLY A 22 -3.69 0.57 7.75
C GLY A 22 -4.31 -0.23 6.60
N ALA A 23 -4.00 0.13 5.35
CA ALA A 23 -4.44 -0.61 4.18
C ALA A 23 -3.89 -2.05 4.18
N MET A 24 -2.59 -2.23 4.46
CA MET A 24 -2.00 -3.57 4.54
C MET A 24 -2.66 -4.43 5.63
N PHE A 25 -2.78 -3.93 6.85
CA PHE A 25 -3.31 -4.72 7.97
C PHE A 25 -4.83 -4.88 7.92
N SER A 26 -5.55 -4.02 7.20
CA SER A 26 -6.99 -4.18 6.98
C SER A 26 -7.35 -5.51 6.31
N LEU A 27 -6.48 -6.01 5.42
CA LEU A 27 -6.68 -7.29 4.74
C LEU A 27 -6.80 -8.45 5.74
N ALA A 28 -6.00 -8.45 6.82
CA ALA A 28 -6.08 -9.49 7.85
C ALA A 28 -7.43 -9.50 8.59
N ILE A 29 -8.04 -8.33 8.77
CA ILE A 29 -9.36 -8.17 9.38
C ILE A 29 -10.46 -8.58 8.40
N PHE A 30 -10.32 -8.20 7.13
CA PHE A 30 -11.30 -8.50 6.08
C PHE A 30 -11.18 -9.90 5.48
N LEU A 31 -10.14 -10.67 5.82
CA LEU A 31 -9.89 -11.99 5.23
C LEU A 31 -11.06 -12.96 5.43
N GLU A 32 -11.60 -13.03 6.65
CA GLU A 32 -12.72 -13.90 6.97
C GLU A 32 -14.02 -13.48 6.26
N PRO A 33 -14.49 -12.23 6.37
CA PRO A 33 -15.70 -11.80 5.66
C PRO A 33 -15.54 -11.87 4.13
N MET A 34 -14.38 -11.53 3.58
CA MET A 34 -14.14 -11.69 2.13
C MET A 34 -14.20 -13.14 1.69
N SER A 35 -13.63 -14.07 2.46
CA SER A 35 -13.67 -15.50 2.12
C SER A 35 -15.09 -16.04 2.10
N LEU A 36 -15.94 -15.58 3.03
CA LEU A 36 -17.35 -15.97 3.10
C LEU A 36 -18.18 -15.37 1.94
N ASP A 37 -17.99 -14.09 1.63
CA ASP A 37 -18.78 -13.40 0.59
C ASP A 37 -18.38 -13.82 -0.83
N THR A 38 -17.08 -13.99 -1.08
CA THR A 38 -16.56 -14.30 -2.43
C THR A 38 -16.43 -15.80 -2.71
N ASN A 39 -16.60 -16.64 -1.68
CA ASN A 39 -16.23 -18.07 -1.70
C ASN A 39 -14.77 -18.34 -2.10
N TRP A 40 -13.88 -17.35 -2.03
CA TRP A 40 -12.45 -17.56 -2.27
C TRP A 40 -11.79 -18.26 -1.10
N SER A 41 -10.76 -19.07 -1.41
CA SER A 41 -9.95 -19.73 -0.39
C SER A 41 -9.18 -18.69 0.44
N ARG A 42 -9.20 -18.87 1.76
CA ARG A 42 -8.40 -18.07 2.72
C ARG A 42 -6.91 -18.04 2.34
N THR A 43 -6.38 -19.17 1.85
CA THR A 43 -5.00 -19.27 1.37
C THR A 43 -4.76 -18.39 0.15
N GLY A 44 -5.73 -18.32 -0.76
CA GLY A 44 -5.66 -17.46 -1.95
C GLY A 44 -5.63 -15.98 -1.58
N ILE A 45 -6.50 -15.55 -0.65
CA ILE A 45 -6.53 -14.16 -0.17
C ILE A 45 -5.24 -13.82 0.58
N SER A 46 -4.76 -14.71 1.46
CA SER A 46 -3.52 -14.52 2.23
C SER A 46 -2.27 -14.42 1.34
N SER A 47 -2.25 -15.10 0.19
CA SER A 47 -1.11 -14.99 -0.73
C SER A 47 -0.92 -13.59 -1.32
N ALA A 48 -1.95 -12.74 -1.34
CA ALA A 48 -1.81 -11.31 -1.66
C ALA A 48 -0.91 -10.58 -0.64
N MET A 49 -1.01 -10.92 0.66
CA MET A 49 -0.10 -10.39 1.69
C MET A 49 1.33 -10.87 1.47
N THR A 50 1.52 -12.14 1.10
CA THR A 50 2.85 -12.67 0.78
C THR A 50 3.48 -11.94 -0.41
N LEU A 51 2.71 -11.75 -1.48
CA LEU A 51 3.14 -10.99 -2.65
C LEU A 51 3.47 -9.55 -2.27
N ASN A 52 2.66 -8.91 -1.43
CA ASN A 52 2.94 -7.57 -0.95
C ASN A 52 4.30 -7.49 -0.25
N PHE A 53 4.62 -8.39 0.68
CA PHE A 53 5.92 -8.40 1.35
C PHE A 53 7.09 -8.63 0.39
N LEU A 54 6.93 -9.52 -0.60
CA LEU A 54 7.94 -9.77 -1.63
C LEU A 54 8.17 -8.51 -2.49
N VAL A 55 7.10 -7.89 -2.97
CA VAL A 55 7.14 -6.66 -3.76
C VAL A 55 7.69 -5.50 -2.92
N MET A 56 7.39 -5.43 -1.62
CA MET A 56 7.91 -4.38 -0.75
C MET A 56 9.42 -4.52 -0.56
N GLY A 57 9.93 -5.74 -0.38
CA GLY A 57 11.37 -6.00 -0.30
C GLY A 57 12.10 -5.68 -1.60
N LEU A 58 11.63 -6.23 -2.73
CA LEU A 58 12.25 -6.01 -4.04
C LEU A 58 12.08 -4.56 -4.53
N GLY A 59 10.89 -4.02 -4.36
CA GLY A 59 10.53 -2.65 -4.73
C GLY A 59 11.25 -1.60 -3.88
N GLY A 60 11.66 -1.94 -2.66
CA GLY A 60 12.47 -1.07 -1.80
C GLY A 60 13.79 -0.65 -2.46
N PHE A 61 14.47 -1.57 -3.17
CA PHE A 61 15.69 -1.23 -3.93
C PHE A 61 15.39 -0.27 -5.07
N ALA A 62 14.35 -0.56 -5.86
CA ALA A 62 13.95 0.28 -6.98
C ALA A 62 13.56 1.69 -6.49
N TRP A 63 12.67 1.77 -5.50
CA TRP A 63 12.22 3.04 -4.93
C TRP A 63 13.35 3.82 -4.26
N GLY A 64 14.30 3.15 -3.59
CA GLY A 64 15.49 3.78 -3.04
C GLY A 64 16.34 4.45 -4.12
N THR A 65 16.65 3.73 -5.21
CA THR A 65 17.43 4.31 -6.31
C THR A 65 16.71 5.47 -7.02
N ILE A 66 15.38 5.39 -7.15
CA ILE A 66 14.57 6.47 -7.73
C ILE A 66 14.58 7.67 -6.77
N TYR A 67 14.38 7.45 -5.47
CA TYR A 67 14.41 8.48 -4.43
C TYR A 67 15.72 9.27 -4.45
N ASP A 68 16.85 8.60 -4.60
CA ASP A 68 18.16 9.25 -4.66
C ASP A 68 18.33 10.12 -5.92
N ARG A 69 17.64 9.80 -7.03
CA ARG A 69 17.77 10.51 -8.31
C ARG A 69 16.79 11.65 -8.52
N VAL A 70 15.52 11.46 -8.17
CA VAL A 70 14.45 12.46 -8.40
C VAL A 70 13.98 13.16 -7.13
N GLY A 71 14.52 12.78 -5.97
CA GLY A 71 14.20 13.38 -4.68
C GLY A 71 12.87 12.90 -4.09
N ALA A 72 12.60 13.35 -2.87
CA ALA A 72 11.50 12.82 -2.06
C ALA A 72 10.10 13.12 -2.60
N ARG A 73 9.86 14.32 -3.12
CA ARG A 73 8.52 14.80 -3.48
C ARG A 73 7.86 13.99 -4.62
N PRO A 74 8.51 13.78 -5.78
CA PRO A 74 7.90 13.01 -6.87
C PRO A 74 7.66 11.55 -6.48
N VAL A 75 8.59 10.96 -5.72
CA VAL A 75 8.50 9.58 -5.24
C VAL A 75 7.32 9.37 -4.31
N VAL A 76 7.16 10.25 -3.33
CA VAL A 76 6.05 10.23 -2.39
C VAL A 76 4.71 10.37 -3.10
N LEU A 77 4.59 11.31 -4.04
CA LEU A 77 3.36 11.51 -4.80
C LEU A 77 3.02 10.30 -5.68
N ALA A 78 4.01 9.76 -6.39
CA ALA A 78 3.82 8.58 -7.21
C ALA A 78 3.40 7.36 -6.38
N GLY A 79 4.03 7.14 -5.22
CA GLY A 79 3.65 6.08 -4.28
C GLY A 79 2.23 6.25 -3.73
N ALA A 80 1.84 7.48 -3.38
CA ALA A 80 0.49 7.77 -2.89
C ALA A 80 -0.58 7.54 -3.96
N VAL A 81 -0.33 7.96 -5.21
CA VAL A 81 -1.23 7.71 -6.34
C VAL A 81 -1.32 6.22 -6.64
N LEU A 82 -0.19 5.50 -6.65
CA LEU A 82 -0.15 4.07 -6.90
C LEU A 82 -0.92 3.29 -5.83
N LEU A 83 -0.74 3.63 -4.56
CA LEU A 83 -1.50 3.05 -3.44
C LEU A 83 -3.00 3.36 -3.59
N GLY A 84 -3.37 4.61 -3.86
CA GLY A 84 -4.78 4.97 -4.05
C GLY A 84 -5.45 4.20 -5.19
N LEU A 85 -4.75 4.08 -6.34
CA LEU A 85 -5.24 3.32 -7.48
C LEU A 85 -5.35 1.83 -7.18
N SER A 86 -4.37 1.24 -6.48
CA SER A 86 -4.42 -0.19 -6.13
C SER A 86 -5.59 -0.50 -5.20
N LEU A 87 -5.90 0.36 -4.22
CA LEU A 87 -7.09 0.20 -3.38
C LEU A 87 -8.39 0.31 -4.18
N VAL A 88 -8.48 1.24 -5.14
CA VAL A 88 -9.67 1.38 -6.00
C VAL A 88 -9.87 0.14 -6.87
N VAL A 89 -8.80 -0.42 -7.43
CA VAL A 89 -8.85 -1.66 -8.21
C VAL A 89 -9.24 -2.84 -7.32
N ALA A 90 -8.62 -2.97 -6.14
CA ALA A 90 -8.94 -4.03 -5.18
C ALA A 90 -10.41 -3.98 -4.74
N SER A 91 -10.96 -2.79 -4.51
CA SER A 91 -12.38 -2.59 -4.18
C SER A 91 -13.34 -3.06 -5.28
N ARG A 92 -12.87 -3.21 -6.53
CA ARG A 92 -13.67 -3.69 -7.67
C ARG A 92 -13.21 -5.05 -8.19
N ALA A 93 -12.33 -5.74 -7.46
CA ALA A 93 -11.82 -7.03 -7.87
C ALA A 93 -12.95 -8.08 -7.77
N ASN A 94 -13.37 -8.59 -8.93
CA ASN A 94 -14.34 -9.70 -9.03
C ASN A 94 -13.64 -11.05 -9.17
N SER A 95 -12.30 -11.08 -9.21
CA SER A 95 -11.51 -12.31 -9.28
C SER A 95 -10.31 -12.22 -8.35
N LEU A 96 -9.88 -13.40 -7.85
CA LEU A 96 -8.73 -13.51 -6.96
C LEU A 96 -7.44 -12.99 -7.62
N ILE A 97 -7.28 -13.17 -8.93
CA ILE A 97 -6.10 -12.74 -9.69
C ILE A 97 -6.01 -11.21 -9.75
N VAL A 98 -7.14 -10.51 -9.85
CA VAL A 98 -7.16 -9.03 -9.88
C VAL A 98 -6.93 -8.45 -8.48
N PHE A 99 -7.18 -9.23 -7.43
CA PHE A 99 -6.99 -8.82 -6.04
C PHE A 99 -5.53 -8.93 -5.54
N GLN A 100 -4.72 -9.79 -6.17
CA GLN A 100 -3.30 -9.99 -5.83
C GLN A 100 -2.40 -8.88 -6.36
#